data_AF-A0A4P9W114-F1
#
_entry.id   AF-A0A4P9W114-F1
#
_cell.length_a   1.000
_cell.length_b   1.000
_cell.length_c   1.000
_cell.angle_alpha   90.00
_cell.angle_beta   90.00
_cell.angle_gamma   90.00
#
_symmetry.space_group_name_H-M   'P 1'
#
loop_
_entity.id
_entity.type
_entity.pdbx_description
1 polymer ?
#
loop_
_entity_poly.entity_id
_entity_poly.type
_entity_poly.pdbx_seq_one_letter_code
_entity_poly.pdbx_strand_id
1 'polypeptide(L)'
;MVKIPTLYQVVIALHVKKRQGCTKDLGFNSECRRAILEAARALAALHLHTNLPNTRIPNIIHQTWSSRRKSTIPPHVNDSVTSWRSANSGSVHLFWDDADMDEMVRVMYPAWYGLYRGLPRAVMRADVFRYLVLLGFGGVYADVDTKCLRPVEKWVEPKDIASWTYPRILEGASEPVIYPTVGDRTVAFIVGIETDVPRSYGLKWQKYYARPMQMCQWTMAAAPGHPILSAVTASIFKTVSDAKASGEPLGRDPTRVTGPQPWTFAIYDAWKMYGIEEEALREFGETGRVSGDMLVLPITAFR
;
A
#
# COMPACT_ATOMS: atom_id res chain seq x y z
N MET A 1 -14.84 13.93 -1.00
CA MET A 1 -14.62 12.46 -1.01
C MET A 1 -14.47 12.02 -2.45
N VAL A 2 -13.31 11.48 -2.84
CA VAL A 2 -13.10 11.00 -4.23
C VAL A 2 -13.93 9.75 -4.43
N LYS A 3 -14.88 9.77 -5.37
CA LYS A 3 -15.64 8.57 -5.74
C LYS A 3 -14.70 7.63 -6.46
N ILE A 4 -14.28 6.56 -5.79
CA ILE A 4 -13.50 5.47 -6.39
C ILE A 4 -14.44 4.76 -7.36
N PRO A 5 -14.11 4.66 -8.66
CA PRO A 5 -14.95 3.96 -9.60
C PRO A 5 -15.12 2.52 -9.17
N THR A 6 -16.35 2.01 -9.20
CA THR A 6 -16.58 0.59 -8.96
C THR A 6 -15.91 -0.22 -10.07
N LEU A 7 -15.55 -1.48 -9.80
CA LEU A 7 -14.98 -2.38 -10.81
C LEU A 7 -15.82 -2.39 -12.10
N TYR A 8 -17.15 -2.36 -11.94
CA TYR A 8 -18.10 -2.27 -13.04
C TYR A 8 -17.95 -0.99 -13.88
N GLN A 9 -17.74 0.17 -13.24
CA GLN A 9 -17.49 1.43 -13.92
C GLN A 9 -16.13 1.42 -14.66
N VAL A 10 -15.11 0.76 -14.12
CA VAL A 10 -13.82 0.58 -14.79
C VAL A 10 -13.97 -0.29 -16.03
N VAL A 11 -14.65 -1.44 -15.91
CA VAL A 11 -14.92 -2.34 -17.03
C VAL A 11 -15.74 -1.63 -18.12
N ILE A 12 -16.78 -0.87 -17.74
CA ILE A 12 -17.57 -0.07 -18.67
C ILE A 12 -16.71 1.00 -19.35
N ALA A 13 -15.91 1.77 -18.60
CA ALA A 13 -15.07 2.81 -19.18
C ALA A 13 -14.09 2.25 -20.22
N LEU A 14 -13.50 1.07 -19.95
CA LEU A 14 -12.61 0.37 -20.87
C LEU A 14 -13.35 -0.20 -22.11
N HIS A 15 -14.62 -0.58 -21.94
CA HIS A 15 -15.46 -1.12 -23.01
C HIS A 15 -16.08 -0.02 -23.89
N VAL A 16 -16.51 1.10 -23.31
CA VAL A 16 -17.03 2.28 -24.01
C VAL A 16 -15.93 2.92 -24.86
N LYS A 17 -14.71 3.04 -24.33
CA LYS A 17 -13.55 3.52 -25.13
C LYS A 17 -13.18 2.57 -26.28
N LYS A 18 -13.50 1.26 -26.19
CA LYS A 18 -13.36 0.31 -27.30
C LYS A 18 -14.34 0.61 -28.44
N ARG A 19 -15.57 1.02 -28.11
CA ARG A 19 -16.65 1.25 -29.09
C ARG A 19 -16.54 2.60 -29.80
N GLN A 20 -15.93 3.61 -29.17
CA GLN A 20 -15.83 4.96 -29.71
C GLN A 20 -14.72 5.18 -30.77
N GLY A 21 -14.04 4.13 -31.26
CA GLY A 21 -13.16 4.24 -32.43
C GLY A 21 -12.04 5.27 -32.35
N CYS A 22 -11.57 5.62 -31.14
CA CYS A 22 -10.52 6.61 -30.94
C CYS A 22 -9.15 5.98 -31.24
N THR A 23 -8.85 5.79 -32.52
CA THR A 23 -7.59 5.19 -33.03
C THR A 23 -6.75 6.15 -33.86
N LYS A 24 -7.08 7.45 -33.93
CA LYS A 24 -6.35 8.35 -34.84
C LYS A 24 -5.57 9.53 -34.28
N ASP A 25 -5.66 9.92 -33.01
CA ASP A 25 -4.81 11.04 -32.51
C ASP A 25 -4.30 10.93 -31.07
N LEU A 26 -4.31 9.73 -30.48
CA LEU A 26 -3.64 9.49 -29.21
C LEU A 26 -2.86 8.19 -29.33
N GLY A 27 -1.53 8.26 -29.27
CA GLY A 27 -0.60 7.13 -29.38
C GLY A 27 -0.78 6.10 -28.28
N PHE A 28 -1.86 5.31 -28.34
CA PHE A 28 -2.12 4.17 -27.47
C PHE A 28 -1.37 2.95 -28.02
N ASN A 29 -0.34 2.48 -27.30
CA ASN A 29 0.23 1.15 -27.52
C ASN A 29 -0.75 0.09 -26.97
N SER A 30 -0.98 -0.98 -27.72
CA SER A 30 -1.80 -2.15 -27.36
C SER A 30 -1.43 -2.84 -26.04
N GLU A 31 -0.22 -2.61 -25.52
CA GLU A 31 0.30 -3.26 -24.31
C GLU A 31 -0.24 -2.65 -23.00
N CYS A 32 -0.39 -1.33 -22.89
CA CYS A 32 -0.86 -0.66 -21.65
C CYS A 32 -2.30 -1.07 -21.28
N ARG A 33 -3.11 -1.34 -22.31
CA ARG A 33 -4.48 -1.82 -22.17
C ARG A 33 -4.55 -3.20 -21.47
N ARG A 34 -3.49 -4.00 -21.55
CA ARG A 34 -3.48 -5.38 -21.07
C ARG A 34 -3.51 -5.45 -19.55
N ALA A 35 -2.68 -4.66 -18.85
CA ALA A 35 -2.54 -4.76 -17.39
C ALA A 35 -3.81 -4.39 -16.64
N ILE A 36 -4.45 -3.29 -17.03
CA ILE A 36 -5.70 -2.81 -16.40
C ILE A 36 -6.83 -3.78 -16.71
N LEU A 37 -6.89 -4.31 -17.93
CA LEU A 37 -7.86 -5.35 -18.27
C LEU A 37 -7.58 -6.66 -17.56
N GLU A 38 -6.32 -7.05 -17.36
CA GLU A 38 -5.94 -8.23 -16.59
C GLU A 38 -6.26 -8.04 -15.11
N ALA A 39 -6.00 -6.87 -14.52
CA ALA A 39 -6.39 -6.53 -13.16
C ALA A 39 -7.91 -6.53 -13.00
N ALA A 40 -8.63 -5.88 -13.92
CA ALA A 40 -10.09 -5.84 -13.90
C ALA A 40 -10.71 -7.21 -14.16
N ARG A 41 -10.12 -8.04 -15.03
CA ARG A 41 -10.53 -9.44 -15.26
C ARG A 41 -10.19 -10.32 -14.08
N ALA A 42 -9.03 -10.14 -13.47
CA ALA A 42 -8.64 -10.85 -12.26
C ALA A 42 -9.65 -10.53 -11.17
N LEU A 43 -9.96 -9.26 -10.92
CA LEU A 43 -10.98 -8.85 -9.95
C LEU A 43 -12.41 -9.26 -10.32
N ALA A 44 -12.75 -9.34 -11.60
CA ALA A 44 -14.05 -9.82 -12.05
C ALA A 44 -14.17 -11.35 -11.97
N ALA A 45 -13.08 -12.08 -12.23
CA ALA A 45 -12.97 -13.51 -11.98
C ALA A 45 -12.90 -13.82 -10.47
N LEU A 46 -12.33 -12.89 -9.70
CA LEU A 46 -12.27 -12.90 -8.24
C LEU A 46 -13.48 -12.25 -7.58
N HIS A 47 -14.49 -11.76 -8.30
CA HIS A 47 -15.82 -11.47 -7.71
C HIS A 47 -16.51 -12.74 -7.18
N LEU A 48 -15.84 -13.90 -7.31
CA LEU A 48 -16.11 -15.19 -6.68
C LEU A 48 -15.19 -15.54 -5.46
N HIS A 49 -14.27 -14.64 -5.06
CA HIS A 49 -13.09 -14.77 -4.17
C HIS A 49 -12.79 -16.11 -3.46
N THR A 50 -11.51 -16.50 -3.50
CA THR A 50 -10.75 -16.75 -2.27
C THR A 50 -9.93 -15.49 -1.91
N ASN A 51 -10.21 -14.87 -0.75
CA ASN A 51 -9.34 -13.86 -0.14
C ASN A 51 -8.12 -14.54 0.50
N LEU A 52 -7.12 -13.77 0.93
CA LEU A 52 -6.10 -14.32 1.83
C LEU A 52 -6.78 -14.85 3.10
N PRO A 53 -6.32 -16.00 3.66
CA PRO A 53 -6.92 -16.59 4.86
C PRO A 53 -7.02 -15.58 6.01
N ASN A 54 -8.16 -15.59 6.71
CA ASN A 54 -8.47 -14.66 7.83
C ASN A 54 -8.55 -13.18 7.45
N THR A 55 -8.73 -12.85 6.16
CA THR A 55 -8.75 -11.46 5.68
C THR A 55 -9.91 -11.15 4.71
N ARG A 56 -10.13 -9.85 4.49
CA ARG A 56 -10.90 -9.28 3.35
C ARG A 56 -9.98 -8.84 2.19
N ILE A 57 -8.74 -9.29 2.17
CA ILE A 57 -7.72 -8.86 1.22
C ILE A 57 -7.74 -9.80 0.01
N PRO A 58 -7.98 -9.29 -1.22
CA PRO A 58 -7.91 -10.08 -2.44
C PRO A 58 -6.58 -10.82 -2.60
N ASN A 59 -6.59 -12.05 -3.11
CA ASN A 59 -5.37 -12.80 -3.40
C ASN A 59 -4.70 -12.35 -4.72
N ILE A 60 -4.27 -11.09 -4.76
CA ILE A 60 -3.62 -10.43 -5.90
C ILE A 60 -2.31 -9.83 -5.41
N ILE A 61 -1.23 -10.03 -6.16
CA ILE A 61 0.09 -9.47 -5.88
C ILE A 61 0.43 -8.45 -6.96
N HIS A 62 0.81 -7.25 -6.55
CA HIS A 62 1.20 -6.13 -7.39
C HIS A 62 2.69 -5.86 -7.21
N GLN A 63 3.45 -5.84 -8.32
CA GLN A 63 4.83 -5.35 -8.35
C GLN A 63 5.01 -4.40 -9.53
N THR A 64 5.87 -3.39 -9.41
CA THR A 64 6.10 -2.39 -10.46
C THR A 64 7.56 -2.35 -10.91
N TRP A 65 7.80 -2.09 -12.19
CA TRP A 65 9.14 -1.78 -12.72
C TRP A 65 9.05 -0.84 -13.92
N SER A 66 10.15 -0.23 -14.35
CA SER A 66 10.12 0.71 -15.48
C SER A 66 9.59 0.14 -16.81
N SER A 67 9.77 -1.17 -17.07
CA SER A 67 9.44 -1.80 -18.35
C SER A 67 9.22 -3.31 -18.19
N ARG A 68 8.23 -3.86 -18.93
CA ARG A 68 8.01 -5.32 -19.03
C ARG A 68 8.99 -6.07 -19.93
N ARG A 69 9.76 -5.35 -20.75
CA ARG A 69 10.67 -5.99 -21.70
C ARG A 69 11.71 -6.78 -20.92
N LYS A 70 11.66 -8.11 -21.01
CA LYS A 70 12.54 -9.02 -20.26
C LYS A 70 14.02 -8.69 -20.43
N SER A 71 14.43 -8.26 -21.63
CA SER A 71 15.80 -7.84 -21.93
C SER A 71 16.27 -6.59 -21.15
N THR A 72 15.34 -5.82 -20.59
CA THR A 72 15.62 -4.60 -19.80
C THR A 72 15.56 -4.83 -18.29
N ILE A 73 15.17 -6.03 -17.85
CA ILE A 73 15.02 -6.35 -16.43
C ILE A 73 16.34 -6.96 -15.93
N PRO A 74 17.01 -6.35 -14.93
CA PRO A 74 18.23 -6.91 -14.35
C PRO A 74 17.98 -8.31 -13.74
N PRO A 75 18.97 -9.22 -13.76
CA PRO A 75 18.80 -10.58 -13.23
C PRO A 75 18.30 -10.61 -11.79
N HIS A 76 18.85 -9.79 -10.89
CA HIS A 76 18.42 -9.74 -9.49
C HIS A 76 16.94 -9.33 -9.32
N VAL A 77 16.44 -8.44 -10.18
CA VAL A 77 15.02 -8.05 -10.21
C VAL A 77 14.17 -9.22 -10.69
N ASN A 78 14.61 -9.90 -11.74
CA ASN A 78 13.90 -11.08 -12.25
C ASN A 78 13.87 -12.21 -11.21
N ASP A 79 14.94 -12.43 -10.46
CA ASP A 79 15.02 -13.41 -9.38
C ASP A 79 14.05 -13.07 -8.25
N SER A 80 14.00 -11.81 -7.84
CA SER A 80 13.04 -11.30 -6.86
C SER A 80 11.59 -11.51 -7.32
N VAL A 81 11.23 -11.11 -8.55
CA VAL A 81 9.89 -11.36 -9.13
C VAL A 81 9.56 -12.85 -9.18
N THR A 82 10.54 -13.68 -9.56
CA THR A 82 10.38 -15.14 -9.64
C THR A 82 10.12 -15.72 -8.24
N SER A 83 10.80 -15.23 -7.21
CA SER A 83 10.57 -15.69 -5.83
C SER A 83 9.12 -15.44 -5.38
N TRP A 84 8.55 -14.26 -5.69
CA TRP A 84 7.16 -13.94 -5.39
C TRP A 84 6.17 -14.81 -6.16
N ARG A 85 6.42 -15.06 -7.44
CA ARG A 85 5.55 -15.92 -8.26
C ARG A 85 5.58 -17.37 -7.80
N SER A 86 6.77 -17.92 -7.57
CA SER A 86 6.95 -19.32 -7.18
C SER A 86 6.40 -19.62 -5.78
N ALA A 87 6.60 -18.70 -4.83
CA ALA A 87 6.07 -18.86 -3.47
C ALA A 87 4.54 -18.72 -3.42
N ASN A 88 3.92 -18.08 -4.40
CA ASN A 88 2.50 -17.73 -4.41
C ASN A 88 1.80 -18.19 -5.70
N SER A 89 1.96 -19.47 -6.06
CA SER A 89 1.41 -20.04 -7.30
C SER A 89 -0.13 -19.99 -7.40
N GLY A 90 -0.82 -19.88 -6.26
CA GLY A 90 -2.28 -19.69 -6.18
C GLY A 90 -2.74 -18.23 -6.28
N SER A 91 -1.81 -17.26 -6.28
CA SER A 91 -2.12 -15.83 -6.36
C SER A 91 -2.12 -15.32 -7.79
N VAL A 92 -2.94 -14.31 -8.07
CA VAL A 92 -2.79 -13.57 -9.33
C VAL A 92 -1.63 -12.59 -9.20
N HIS A 93 -0.61 -12.72 -10.06
CA HIS A 93 0.54 -11.82 -10.07
C HIS A 93 0.43 -10.78 -11.20
N LEU A 94 0.33 -9.50 -10.84
CA LEU A 94 0.25 -8.37 -11.75
C LEU A 94 1.54 -7.56 -11.69
N PHE A 95 2.24 -7.53 -12.83
CA PHE A 95 3.47 -6.75 -13.00
C PHE A 95 3.17 -5.50 -13.83
N TRP A 96 3.35 -4.33 -13.23
CA TRP A 96 3.00 -3.02 -13.79
C TRP A 96 4.25 -2.30 -14.29
N ASP A 97 4.24 -1.87 -15.55
CA ASP A 97 5.23 -0.94 -16.06
C ASP A 97 4.79 0.53 -15.92
N ASP A 98 5.71 1.46 -16.15
CA ASP A 98 5.46 2.91 -16.06
C ASP A 98 4.24 3.34 -16.90
N ALA A 99 4.01 2.69 -18.05
CA ALA A 99 2.92 3.04 -18.95
C ALA A 99 1.58 2.51 -18.43
N ASP A 100 1.53 1.32 -17.82
CA ASP A 100 0.32 0.87 -17.15
C ASP A 100 0.00 1.68 -15.91
N MET A 101 1.02 2.05 -15.13
CA MET A 101 0.83 2.87 -13.94
C MET A 101 0.20 4.21 -14.31
N ASP A 102 0.73 4.84 -15.36
CA ASP A 102 0.15 6.07 -15.92
C ASP A 102 -1.31 5.89 -16.34
N GLU A 103 -1.57 4.83 -17.12
CA GLU A 103 -2.91 4.59 -17.63
C GLU A 103 -3.92 4.25 -16.53
N MET A 104 -3.50 3.47 -15.53
CA MET A 104 -4.34 3.07 -14.41
C MET A 104 -4.78 4.30 -13.61
N VAL A 105 -3.85 5.20 -13.30
CA VAL A 105 -4.18 6.45 -12.59
C VAL A 105 -5.07 7.35 -13.46
N ARG A 106 -4.78 7.46 -14.76
CA ARG A 106 -5.59 8.25 -15.71
C ARG A 106 -7.04 7.77 -15.78
N VAL A 107 -7.25 6.45 -15.78
CA VAL A 107 -8.57 5.84 -15.94
C VAL A 107 -9.34 5.79 -14.62
N MET A 108 -8.69 5.40 -13.53
CA MET A 108 -9.36 5.15 -12.26
C MET A 108 -9.43 6.40 -11.36
N TYR A 109 -8.45 7.30 -11.46
CA TYR A 109 -8.34 8.49 -10.62
C TYR A 109 -8.18 9.76 -11.46
N PRO A 110 -9.09 10.07 -12.42
CA PRO A 110 -8.93 11.19 -13.34
C PRO A 110 -8.83 12.54 -12.62
N ALA A 111 -9.47 12.70 -11.45
CA ALA A 111 -9.38 13.90 -10.62
C ALA A 111 -7.96 14.15 -10.06
N TRP A 112 -7.16 13.10 -9.90
CA TRP A 112 -5.79 13.17 -9.39
C TRP A 112 -4.72 13.00 -10.47
N TYR A 113 -5.10 12.56 -11.67
CA TYR A 113 -4.15 12.25 -12.75
C TYR A 113 -3.21 13.42 -13.08
N GLY A 114 -3.71 14.65 -13.17
CA GLY A 114 -2.88 15.83 -13.44
C GLY A 114 -1.83 16.10 -12.35
N LEU A 115 -2.16 15.87 -11.07
CA LEU A 115 -1.24 16.02 -9.95
C LEU A 115 -0.22 14.86 -9.94
N TYR A 116 -0.68 13.64 -10.15
CA TYR A 116 0.17 12.45 -10.25
C TYR A 116 1.20 12.59 -11.38
N ARG A 117 0.75 13.04 -12.55
CA ARG A 117 1.64 13.28 -13.70
C ARG A 117 2.61 14.43 -13.50
N GLY A 118 2.22 15.42 -12.70
CA GLY A 118 3.08 16.53 -12.32
C GLY A 118 4.19 16.17 -11.33
N LEU A 119 4.19 14.95 -10.76
CA LEU A 119 5.25 14.51 -9.84
C LEU A 119 6.60 14.44 -10.58
N PRO A 120 7.65 15.11 -10.08
CA PRO A 120 8.88 15.32 -10.83
C PRO A 120 9.76 14.07 -10.96
N ARG A 121 9.62 13.10 -10.05
CA ARG A 121 10.48 11.90 -9.98
C ARG A 121 9.67 10.63 -10.16
N ALA A 122 10.23 9.64 -10.87
CA ALA A 122 9.60 8.34 -11.08
C ALA A 122 9.30 7.62 -9.77
N VAL A 123 10.22 7.68 -8.80
CA VAL A 123 10.01 7.10 -7.45
C VAL A 123 8.80 7.69 -6.74
N MET A 124 8.52 8.99 -6.90
CA MET A 124 7.33 9.62 -6.28
C MET A 124 6.04 9.10 -6.93
N ARG A 125 6.08 8.80 -8.23
CA ARG A 125 4.94 8.17 -8.92
C ARG A 125 4.76 6.72 -8.48
N ALA A 126 5.83 5.96 -8.30
CA ALA A 126 5.77 4.60 -7.75
C ALA A 126 5.24 4.58 -6.30
N ASP A 127 5.67 5.51 -5.46
CA ASP A 127 5.14 5.73 -4.10
C ASP A 127 3.63 5.99 -4.12
N VAL A 128 3.13 6.89 -4.97
CA VAL A 128 1.69 7.14 -5.03
C VAL A 128 0.92 5.96 -5.64
N PHE A 129 1.49 5.32 -6.67
CA PHE A 129 0.86 4.20 -7.35
C PHE A 129 0.62 3.01 -6.42
N ARG A 130 1.57 2.65 -5.55
CA ARG A 130 1.40 1.52 -4.63
C ARG A 130 0.20 1.70 -3.70
N TYR A 131 -0.12 2.95 -3.31
CA TYR A 131 -1.32 3.23 -2.53
C TYR A 131 -2.59 3.18 -3.39
N LEU A 132 -2.55 3.76 -4.59
CA LEU A 132 -3.70 3.81 -5.49
C LEU A 132 -4.10 2.43 -6.02
N VAL A 133 -3.13 1.58 -6.34
CA VAL A 133 -3.40 0.23 -6.83
C VAL A 133 -4.11 -0.60 -5.75
N LEU A 134 -3.63 -0.52 -4.50
CA LEU A 134 -4.31 -1.16 -3.37
C LEU A 134 -5.65 -0.50 -3.06
N LEU A 135 -5.78 0.82 -3.22
CA LEU A 135 -7.04 1.52 -2.95
C LEU A 135 -8.14 1.05 -3.91
N GLY A 136 -7.81 0.84 -5.18
CA GLY A 136 -8.76 0.45 -6.20
C GLY A 136 -9.01 -1.05 -6.26
N PHE A 137 -7.95 -1.85 -6.10
CA PHE A 137 -7.97 -3.28 -6.37
C PHE A 137 -7.77 -4.14 -5.11
N GLY A 138 -7.31 -3.56 -4.00
CA GLY A 138 -6.85 -4.30 -2.84
C GLY A 138 -5.62 -5.15 -3.18
N GLY A 139 -5.38 -6.18 -2.37
CA GLY A 139 -4.33 -7.15 -2.58
C GLY A 139 -3.07 -6.85 -1.80
N VAL A 140 -1.95 -7.37 -2.29
CA VAL A 140 -0.60 -7.25 -1.73
C VAL A 140 0.23 -6.43 -2.70
N TYR A 141 0.93 -5.42 -2.21
CA TYR A 141 1.97 -4.73 -2.96
C TYR A 141 3.34 -5.12 -2.38
N ALA A 142 4.32 -5.34 -3.25
CA ALA A 142 5.71 -5.54 -2.87
C ALA A 142 6.66 -4.88 -3.88
N ASP A 143 7.67 -4.15 -3.40
CA ASP A 143 8.73 -3.61 -4.25
C ASP A 143 9.48 -4.74 -4.95
N VAL A 144 9.88 -4.49 -6.19
CA VAL A 144 10.35 -5.55 -7.11
C VAL A 144 11.72 -6.10 -6.74
N ASP A 145 12.48 -5.39 -5.92
CA ASP A 145 13.79 -5.76 -5.40
C ASP A 145 13.71 -6.60 -4.12
N THR A 146 12.51 -6.95 -3.66
CA THR A 146 12.28 -7.80 -2.49
C THR A 146 12.14 -9.28 -2.85
N LYS A 147 12.63 -10.18 -1.99
CA LYS A 147 12.41 -11.62 -2.12
C LYS A 147 11.23 -12.07 -1.27
N CYS A 148 10.41 -12.96 -1.81
CA CYS A 148 9.35 -13.59 -1.05
C CYS A 148 9.91 -14.76 -0.25
N LEU A 149 10.07 -14.59 1.07
CA LEU A 149 10.55 -15.65 1.96
C LEU A 149 9.43 -16.56 2.46
N ARG A 150 8.20 -16.03 2.52
CA ARG A 150 7.02 -16.71 3.03
C ARG A 150 5.80 -16.38 2.16
N PRO A 151 5.02 -17.38 1.72
CA PRO A 151 3.80 -17.16 0.95
C PRO A 151 2.81 -16.23 1.66
N VAL A 152 2.11 -15.38 0.91
CA VAL A 152 1.18 -14.36 1.43
C VAL A 152 -0.02 -14.98 2.17
N GLU A 153 -0.43 -16.19 1.78
CA GLU A 153 -1.48 -16.96 2.46
C GLU A 153 -1.11 -17.33 3.90
N LYS A 154 0.18 -17.31 4.23
CA LYS A 154 0.70 -17.64 5.56
C LYS A 154 1.01 -16.42 6.41
N TRP A 155 0.70 -15.20 5.95
CA TRP A 155 1.02 -13.97 6.69
C TRP A 155 0.14 -13.72 7.90
N VAL A 156 -1.06 -14.32 7.94
CA VAL A 156 -2.04 -14.11 9.01
C VAL A 156 -2.33 -15.44 9.69
N GLU A 157 -1.66 -15.69 10.82
CA GLU A 157 -1.87 -16.88 11.66
C GLU A 157 -2.90 -16.57 12.76
N PRO A 158 -3.58 -17.58 13.34
CA PRO A 158 -4.53 -17.37 14.43
C PRO A 158 -3.97 -16.60 15.63
N LYS A 159 -2.68 -16.72 15.92
CA LYS A 159 -2.00 -15.97 16.99
C LYS A 159 -1.90 -14.47 16.70
N ASP A 160 -1.84 -14.07 15.43
CA ASP A 160 -1.64 -12.67 15.02
C ASP A 160 -2.96 -11.86 15.13
N ILE A 161 -4.09 -12.57 15.05
CA ILE A 161 -5.44 -12.02 15.19
C ILE A 161 -6.03 -12.26 16.58
N ALA A 162 -5.25 -12.81 17.50
CA ALA A 162 -5.66 -12.96 18.88
C ALA A 162 -5.69 -11.59 19.57
N SER A 163 -6.64 -11.42 20.51
CA SER A 163 -6.66 -10.25 21.38
C SER A 163 -5.37 -10.18 22.19
N TRP A 164 -4.81 -8.98 22.27
CA TRP A 164 -3.64 -8.66 23.08
C TRP A 164 -3.94 -7.45 23.95
N THR A 165 -3.10 -7.26 24.96
CA THR A 165 -3.23 -6.15 25.91
C THR A 165 -1.97 -5.30 25.92
N TYR A 166 -2.11 -4.04 26.30
CA TYR A 166 -0.97 -3.16 26.55
C TYR A 166 -1.17 -2.36 27.84
N PRO A 167 -0.07 -2.10 28.57
CA PRO A 167 -0.11 -1.20 29.73
C PRO A 167 -0.20 0.25 29.25
N ARG A 168 -1.13 1.00 29.82
CA ARG A 168 -1.24 2.46 29.64
C ARG A 168 -1.04 3.15 30.99
N ILE A 169 -0.09 4.07 31.07
CA ILE A 169 0.04 4.93 32.25
C ILE A 169 -0.84 6.15 32.01
N LEU A 170 -1.96 6.21 32.72
CA LEU A 170 -2.84 7.38 32.68
C LEU A 170 -2.20 8.53 33.46
N GLU A 171 -2.43 9.76 33.01
CA GLU A 171 -1.98 10.94 33.74
C GLU A 171 -2.57 10.93 35.17
N GLY A 172 -1.70 10.95 36.17
CA GLY A 172 -2.07 10.86 37.59
C GLY A 172 -2.27 9.44 38.15
N ALA A 173 -2.12 8.38 37.34
CA ALA A 173 -2.16 7.00 37.84
C ALA A 173 -0.79 6.54 38.36
N SER A 174 -0.79 5.86 39.50
CA SER A 174 0.41 5.24 40.08
C SER A 174 0.77 3.90 39.43
N GLU A 175 -0.18 3.26 38.75
CA GLU A 175 -0.02 1.94 38.13
C GLU A 175 -0.59 1.94 36.70
N PRO A 176 -0.05 1.11 35.78
CA PRO A 176 -0.58 0.99 34.43
C PRO A 176 -1.96 0.31 34.40
N VAL A 177 -2.85 0.83 33.56
CA VAL A 177 -4.13 0.18 33.24
C VAL A 177 -3.96 -0.70 32.00
N ILE A 178 -4.45 -1.94 32.07
CA ILE A 178 -4.37 -2.91 30.97
C ILE A 178 -5.57 -2.73 30.05
N TYR A 179 -5.33 -2.35 28.78
CA TYR A 179 -6.39 -2.17 27.78
C TYR A 179 -6.47 -3.38 26.83
N PRO A 180 -7.65 -4.01 26.66
CA PRO A 180 -7.83 -5.03 25.64
C PRO A 180 -7.99 -4.38 24.27
N THR A 181 -7.33 -4.94 23.26
CA THR A 181 -7.67 -4.64 21.87
C THR A 181 -8.80 -5.54 21.39
N VAL A 182 -9.83 -4.92 20.79
CA VAL A 182 -10.89 -5.64 20.08
C VAL A 182 -10.47 -5.71 18.61
N GLY A 183 -9.96 -6.87 18.19
CA GLY A 183 -9.76 -7.15 16.78
C GLY A 183 -11.12 -7.43 16.12
N ASP A 184 -11.43 -6.77 15.01
CA ASP A 184 -12.36 -7.35 14.05
C ASP A 184 -11.70 -8.66 13.59
N ARG A 185 -12.43 -9.78 13.66
CA ARG A 185 -11.86 -11.11 13.38
C ARG A 185 -11.38 -11.27 11.94
N THR A 186 -11.60 -10.27 11.09
CA THR A 186 -11.20 -10.29 9.68
C THR A 186 -10.33 -9.10 9.33
N VAL A 187 -9.04 -9.35 9.16
CA VAL A 187 -8.03 -8.35 8.79
C VAL A 187 -8.34 -7.76 7.41
N ALA A 188 -8.27 -6.44 7.28
CA ALA A 188 -8.44 -5.73 6.01
C ALA A 188 -7.25 -4.85 5.66
N PHE A 189 -6.23 -4.80 6.51
CA PHE A 189 -5.00 -4.08 6.27
C PHE A 189 -3.84 -4.76 6.97
N ILE A 190 -2.73 -4.98 6.27
CA ILE A 190 -1.50 -5.57 6.81
C ILE A 190 -0.36 -4.60 6.52
N VAL A 191 0.35 -4.21 7.57
CA VAL A 191 1.56 -3.39 7.47
C VAL A 191 2.62 -3.95 8.41
N GLY A 192 3.89 -3.70 8.11
CA GLY A 192 5.00 -4.09 8.97
C GLY A 192 5.71 -2.86 9.53
N ILE A 193 6.44 -3.05 10.62
CA ILE A 193 7.33 -2.02 11.16
C ILE A 193 8.61 -1.98 10.29
N GLU A 194 9.01 -0.80 9.83
CA GLU A 194 10.28 -0.63 9.10
C GLU A 194 11.45 -0.40 10.05
N THR A 195 11.19 0.40 11.08
CA THR A 195 12.13 0.77 12.13
C THR A 195 11.36 0.98 13.43
N ASP A 196 11.98 0.63 14.55
CA ASP A 196 11.53 0.95 15.89
C ASP A 196 12.76 1.36 16.71
N VAL A 197 13.10 2.65 16.68
CA VAL A 197 14.31 3.20 17.30
C VAL A 197 14.14 3.18 18.82
N PRO A 198 14.88 2.33 19.57
CA PRO A 198 14.59 2.16 20.99
C PRO A 198 14.81 3.46 21.75
N ARG A 199 13.94 3.71 22.73
CA ARG A 199 13.89 4.98 23.48
C ARG A 199 15.21 5.29 24.19
N SER A 200 15.91 4.25 24.65
CA SER A 200 17.17 4.35 25.39
C SER A 200 18.37 4.79 24.57
N TYR A 201 18.32 4.69 23.23
CA TYR A 201 19.53 4.85 22.41
C TYR A 201 19.82 6.29 21.97
N GLY A 202 18.94 7.26 22.25
CA GLY A 202 19.19 8.69 21.97
C GLY A 202 19.53 9.00 20.49
N LEU A 203 19.23 8.08 19.58
CA LEU A 203 19.60 8.19 18.17
C LEU A 203 18.86 9.36 17.51
N LYS A 204 19.58 10.11 16.66
CA LYS A 204 19.02 11.19 15.84
C LYS A 204 18.17 10.65 14.70
N TRP A 205 17.08 9.95 15.04
CA TRP A 205 16.17 9.33 14.08
C TRP A 205 15.54 10.35 13.13
N GLN A 206 15.40 11.62 13.54
CA GLN A 206 14.83 12.71 12.74
C GLN A 206 15.58 12.96 11.42
N LYS A 207 16.85 12.53 11.34
CA LYS A 207 17.66 12.60 10.12
C LYS A 207 17.27 11.54 9.10
N TYR A 208 16.77 10.40 9.54
CA TYR A 208 16.57 9.20 8.71
C TYR A 208 15.10 8.81 8.55
N TYR A 209 14.27 9.13 9.54
CA TYR A 209 12.89 8.65 9.65
C TYR A 209 11.93 9.76 10.03
N ALA A 210 10.68 9.58 9.63
CA ALA A 210 9.58 10.49 9.95
C ALA A 210 9.16 10.43 11.43
N ARG A 211 9.31 9.25 12.04
CA ARG A 211 9.00 8.93 13.43
C ARG A 211 10.06 7.95 13.94
N PRO A 212 10.26 7.84 15.26
CA PRO A 212 11.15 6.82 15.80
C PRO A 212 10.64 5.40 15.49
N MET A 213 9.32 5.21 15.35
CA MET A 213 8.78 4.01 14.70
C MET A 213 8.13 4.38 13.36
N GLN A 214 8.69 3.85 12.27
CA GLN A 214 8.23 4.08 10.90
C GLN A 214 7.62 2.80 10.34
N MET A 215 6.59 2.94 9.51
CA MET A 215 5.91 1.81 8.90
C MET A 215 6.53 1.46 7.55
N CYS A 216 6.68 0.17 7.30
CA CYS A 216 7.11 -0.38 6.02
C CYS A 216 6.13 0.06 4.94
N GLN A 217 6.66 0.68 3.88
CA GLN A 217 5.88 1.10 2.73
C GLN A 217 6.26 0.35 1.43
N TRP A 218 7.18 -0.58 1.51
CA TRP A 218 7.68 -1.35 0.35
C TRP A 218 7.06 -2.74 0.27
N THR A 219 6.44 -3.24 1.35
CA THR A 219 5.53 -4.39 1.33
C THR A 219 4.35 -4.14 2.27
N MET A 220 3.13 -4.29 1.75
CA MET A 220 1.89 -4.09 2.51
C MET A 220 0.72 -4.80 1.82
N ALA A 221 -0.41 -4.96 2.52
CA ALA A 221 -1.62 -5.51 1.92
C ALA A 221 -2.88 -4.81 2.43
N ALA A 222 -3.92 -4.74 1.60
CA ALA A 222 -5.17 -4.09 1.98
C ALA A 222 -6.38 -4.62 1.23
N ALA A 223 -7.55 -4.52 1.85
CA ALA A 223 -8.83 -4.63 1.17
C ALA A 223 -9.06 -3.39 0.28
N PRO A 224 -9.77 -3.54 -0.86
CA PRO A 224 -10.09 -2.40 -1.71
C PRO A 224 -10.89 -1.35 -0.93
N GLY A 225 -10.59 -0.07 -1.15
CA GLY A 225 -11.28 1.04 -0.49
C GLY A 225 -10.87 1.31 0.96
N HIS A 226 -9.82 0.69 1.49
CA HIS A 226 -9.43 0.86 2.90
C HIS A 226 -9.21 2.35 3.28
N PRO A 227 -9.73 2.85 4.42
CA PRO A 227 -9.64 4.26 4.80
C PRO A 227 -8.22 4.81 4.91
N ILE A 228 -7.26 4.01 5.38
CA ILE A 228 -5.83 4.42 5.46
C ILE A 228 -5.29 4.81 4.09
N LEU A 229 -5.60 4.02 3.05
CA LEU A 229 -5.16 4.29 1.67
C LEU A 229 -5.80 5.56 1.11
N SER A 230 -7.07 5.80 1.45
CA SER A 230 -7.76 7.04 1.11
C SER A 230 -7.14 8.25 1.81
N ALA A 231 -6.77 8.12 3.08
CA ALA A 231 -6.18 9.19 3.87
C ALA A 231 -4.78 9.57 3.38
N VAL A 232 -3.89 8.59 3.15
CA VAL A 232 -2.53 8.86 2.65
C VAL A 232 -2.56 9.50 1.26
N THR A 233 -3.38 8.98 0.34
CA THR A 233 -3.47 9.52 -1.02
C THR A 233 -4.06 10.93 -1.03
N ALA A 234 -5.12 11.19 -0.26
CA ALA A 234 -5.70 12.52 -0.12
C ALA A 234 -4.69 13.53 0.47
N SER A 235 -3.92 13.13 1.49
CA SER A 235 -2.88 13.96 2.11
C SER A 235 -1.77 14.32 1.13
N ILE A 236 -1.28 13.34 0.36
CA ILE A 236 -0.25 13.55 -0.67
C ILE A 236 -0.78 14.49 -1.75
N PHE A 237 -1.96 14.22 -2.32
CA PHE A 237 -2.51 15.06 -3.39
C PHE A 237 -2.86 16.46 -2.93
N LYS A 238 -3.28 16.64 -1.67
CA LYS A 238 -3.43 17.97 -1.07
C LYS A 238 -2.08 18.70 -1.04
N THR A 239 -1.03 18.04 -0.53
CA THR A 239 0.33 18.62 -0.46
C THR A 239 0.84 19.03 -1.85
N VAL A 240 0.65 18.17 -2.86
CA VAL A 240 1.04 18.45 -4.24
C VAL A 240 0.22 19.61 -4.84
N SER A 241 -1.08 19.65 -4.57
CA SER A 241 -1.96 20.74 -5.02
C SER A 241 -1.57 22.08 -4.39
N ASP A 242 -1.31 22.10 -3.08
CA ASP A 242 -0.94 23.32 -2.36
C ASP A 242 0.40 23.87 -2.86
N ALA A 243 1.41 23.02 -3.03
CA ALA A 243 2.71 23.42 -3.60
C ALA A 243 2.56 23.99 -5.01
N LYS A 244 1.71 23.37 -5.84
CA LYS A 244 1.42 23.88 -7.19
C LYS A 244 0.72 25.24 -7.15
N ALA A 245 -0.19 25.46 -6.21
CA ALA A 245 -0.94 26.70 -6.08
C ALA A 245 -0.08 27.85 -5.55
N SER A 246 0.87 27.57 -4.65
CA SER A 246 1.80 28.57 -4.12
C SER A 246 3.01 28.85 -5.02
N GLY A 247 3.25 28.00 -6.03
CA GLY A 247 4.46 28.07 -6.86
C GLY A 247 5.72 27.55 -6.15
N GLU A 248 5.57 27.01 -4.94
CA GLU A 248 6.67 26.39 -4.21
C GLU A 248 7.10 25.09 -4.90
N PRO A 249 8.41 24.82 -5.06
CA PRO A 249 8.86 23.56 -5.59
C PRO A 249 8.41 22.43 -4.67
N LEU A 250 7.77 21.41 -5.23
CA LEU A 250 7.47 20.20 -4.49
C LEU A 250 8.78 19.65 -3.89
N GLY A 251 8.75 19.36 -2.58
CA GLY A 251 9.94 18.96 -1.82
C GLY A 251 10.77 17.92 -2.58
N ARG A 252 12.09 18.13 -2.66
CA ARG A 252 12.99 17.26 -3.44
C ARG A 252 13.13 15.85 -2.88
N ASP A 253 12.76 15.66 -1.61
CA ASP A 253 12.87 14.41 -0.86
C ASP A 253 11.57 13.60 -0.99
N PRO A 254 11.57 12.52 -1.80
CA PRO A 254 10.40 11.66 -1.97
C PRO A 254 9.92 11.10 -0.63
N THR A 255 10.85 10.87 0.30
CA THR A 255 10.52 10.20 1.57
C THR A 255 9.54 11.01 2.42
N ARG A 256 9.56 12.34 2.26
CA ARG A 256 8.74 13.29 3.01
C ARG A 256 7.44 13.65 2.30
N VAL A 257 7.40 13.53 0.97
CA VAL A 257 6.28 14.00 0.14
C VAL A 257 5.35 12.87 -0.27
N THR A 258 5.92 11.74 -0.72
CA THR A 258 5.13 10.60 -1.23
C THR A 258 5.45 9.29 -0.53
N GLY A 259 6.61 9.20 0.11
CA GLY A 259 7.14 7.97 0.69
C GLY A 259 6.72 7.73 2.16
N PRO A 260 7.61 7.22 3.02
CA PRO A 260 7.21 6.63 4.30
C PRO A 260 6.68 7.66 5.30
N GLN A 261 6.96 8.95 5.16
CA GLN A 261 6.46 9.97 6.08
C GLN A 261 4.93 10.12 6.04
N PRO A 262 4.29 10.52 4.93
CA PRO A 262 2.83 10.61 4.86
C PRO A 262 2.15 9.26 5.11
N TRP A 263 2.77 8.16 4.68
CA TRP A 263 2.31 6.79 4.94
C TRP A 263 2.24 6.48 6.44
N THR A 264 3.34 6.68 7.15
CA THR A 264 3.41 6.43 8.60
C THR A 264 2.41 7.32 9.34
N PHE A 265 2.28 8.60 8.96
CA PHE A 265 1.32 9.48 9.61
C PHE A 265 -0.13 9.02 9.43
N ALA A 266 -0.52 8.57 8.22
CA ALA A 266 -1.87 8.06 7.98
C ALA A 266 -2.19 6.81 8.82
N ILE A 267 -1.22 5.94 9.06
CA ILE A 267 -1.39 4.75 9.92
C ILE A 267 -1.53 5.15 11.39
N TYR A 268 -0.70 6.09 11.86
CA TYR A 268 -0.81 6.63 13.22
C TYR A 268 -2.16 7.29 13.48
N ASP A 269 -2.68 8.06 12.52
CA ASP A 269 -4.00 8.68 12.63
C ASP A 269 -5.11 7.62 12.68
N ALA A 270 -4.99 6.53 11.91
CA ALA A 270 -5.92 5.41 11.98
C ALA A 270 -5.88 4.67 13.33
N TRP A 271 -4.69 4.42 13.88
CA TRP A 271 -4.56 3.84 15.22
C TRP A 271 -5.20 4.68 16.31
N LYS A 272 -5.04 6.02 16.24
CA LYS A 272 -5.73 6.93 17.17
C LYS A 272 -7.24 6.80 17.06
N MET A 273 -7.78 6.68 15.84
CA MET A 273 -9.22 6.43 15.64
C MET A 273 -9.66 5.07 16.20
N TYR A 274 -8.77 4.07 16.24
CA TYR A 274 -8.99 2.78 16.89
C TYR A 274 -8.75 2.81 18.42
N GLY A 275 -8.48 3.97 19.01
CA GLY A 275 -8.26 4.13 20.45
C GLY A 275 -6.91 3.59 20.93
N ILE A 276 -5.92 3.46 20.04
CA ILE A 276 -4.56 3.06 20.40
C ILE A 276 -3.67 4.31 20.54
N GLU A 277 -2.99 4.40 21.68
CA GLU A 277 -2.02 5.45 21.96
C GLU A 277 -0.64 5.13 21.42
N GLU A 278 0.15 6.17 21.15
CA GLU A 278 1.50 6.04 20.59
C GLU A 278 2.44 5.19 21.46
N GLU A 279 2.24 5.22 22.77
CA GLU A 279 3.02 4.46 23.74
C GLU A 279 2.81 2.95 23.59
N ALA A 280 1.60 2.53 23.23
CA ALA A 280 1.22 1.14 22.99
C ALA A 280 1.77 0.59 21.67
N LEU A 281 2.25 1.50 20.81
CA LEU A 281 2.68 1.17 19.46
C LEU A 281 4.15 0.74 19.38
N ARG A 282 4.90 0.79 20.48
CA ARG A 282 6.36 0.55 20.48
C ARG A 282 6.70 -0.83 21.04
N GLU A 283 7.89 -1.32 20.71
CA GLU A 283 8.46 -2.54 21.29
C GLU A 283 7.59 -3.78 21.01
N PHE A 284 7.14 -3.91 19.76
CA PHE A 284 6.21 -4.96 19.30
C PHE A 284 6.71 -6.39 19.54
N GLY A 285 8.01 -6.59 19.74
CA GLY A 285 8.62 -7.91 19.87
C GLY A 285 8.59 -8.66 18.54
N GLU A 286 8.36 -9.97 18.58
CA GLU A 286 8.39 -10.87 17.41
C GLU A 286 7.00 -11.27 16.90
N THR A 287 5.91 -10.82 17.53
CA THR A 287 4.53 -11.25 17.18
C THR A 287 3.76 -10.12 16.53
N GLY A 288 2.96 -10.44 15.51
CA GLY A 288 2.03 -9.49 14.91
C GLY A 288 0.92 -9.12 15.88
N ARG A 289 0.37 -7.91 15.77
CA ARG A 289 -0.72 -7.45 16.64
C ARG A 289 -1.83 -6.80 15.83
N VAL A 290 -3.06 -7.25 16.05
CA VAL A 290 -4.25 -6.70 15.40
C VAL A 290 -4.85 -5.53 16.19
N SER A 291 -5.23 -4.46 15.50
CA SER A 291 -5.96 -3.32 16.05
C SER A 291 -7.07 -2.95 15.08
N GLY A 292 -8.33 -3.06 15.52
CA GLY A 292 -9.45 -2.95 14.60
C GLY A 292 -9.35 -4.03 13.52
N ASP A 293 -9.29 -3.64 12.26
CA ASP A 293 -9.07 -4.51 11.10
C ASP A 293 -7.63 -4.47 10.56
N MET A 294 -6.71 -3.80 11.26
CA MET A 294 -5.31 -3.66 10.86
C MET A 294 -4.41 -4.62 11.64
N LEU A 295 -3.69 -5.48 10.93
CA LEU A 295 -2.60 -6.28 11.46
C LEU A 295 -1.27 -5.57 11.27
N VAL A 296 -0.53 -5.38 12.36
CA VAL A 296 0.82 -4.81 12.34
C VAL A 296 1.84 -5.88 12.66
N LEU A 297 2.72 -6.13 11.71
CA LEU A 297 3.77 -7.14 11.75
C LEU A 297 5.09 -6.55 12.29
N PRO A 298 5.92 -7.36 12.98
CA PRO A 298 7.18 -6.90 13.56
C PRO A 298 8.21 -6.52 12.48
N ILE A 299 9.32 -5.88 12.90
CA ILE A 299 10.39 -5.41 12.01
C ILE A 299 11.05 -6.51 11.15
N THR A 300 10.99 -7.75 11.64
CA THR A 300 11.53 -8.94 10.99
C THR A 300 10.58 -9.55 9.96
N ALA A 301 9.33 -9.09 9.88
CA ALA A 301 8.30 -9.76 9.09
C ALA A 301 8.54 -9.73 7.57
N PHE A 302 9.31 -8.76 7.10
CA PHE A 302 9.63 -8.60 5.68
C PHE A 302 11.14 -8.65 5.38
N ARG A 303 11.99 -8.90 6.39
CA ARG A 303 13.46 -8.95 6.25
C ARG A 303 13.98 -10.37 6.07
#